data_AF-A0AA95JEX7-F1
#
_entry.id   AF-A0AA95JEX7-F1
#
_cell.length_a   1.000
_cell.length_b   1.000
_cell.length_c   1.000
_cell.angle_alpha   90.00
_cell.angle_beta   90.00
_cell.angle_gamma   90.00
#
_symmetry.space_group_name_H-M   'P 1'
#
loop_
_entity.id
_entity.type
_entity.pdbx_description
1 polymer ?
#
loop_
_entity_poly.entity_id
_entity_poly.type
_entity_poly.pdbx_seq_one_letter_code
_entity_poly.pdbx_strand_id
1 'polypeptide(L)' 'MAEDRQNLEPLRVLVRQAKAMPSLIATDAWRLQMTAALAAARADGVRSEELARFEFMLLD' A
#
# COMPACT_ATOMS: atom_id res chain seq x y z
N MET A 1 13.89 -8.00 -7.09
CA MET A 1 13.38 -7.51 -8.39
C MET A 1 12.03 -8.13 -8.75
N ALA A 2 11.86 -9.47 -8.74
CA ALA A 2 10.54 -10.11 -8.91
C ALA A 2 9.72 -10.17 -7.61
N GLU A 3 10.37 -10.49 -6.48
CA GLU A 3 9.74 -10.49 -5.14
C GLU A 3 9.20 -9.11 -4.75
N ASP A 4 9.97 -8.04 -4.95
CA ASP A 4 9.50 -6.68 -4.68
C ASP A 4 8.23 -6.34 -5.47
N ARG A 5 8.14 -6.79 -6.72
CA ARG A 5 6.95 -6.56 -7.55
C ARG A 5 5.73 -7.30 -7.01
N GLN A 6 5.91 -8.53 -6.52
CA GLN A 6 4.84 -9.34 -5.95
C GLN A 6 4.37 -8.78 -4.60
N ASN A 7 5.31 -8.33 -3.76
CA ASN A 7 5.02 -7.79 -2.43
C ASN A 7 4.33 -6.42 -2.49
N LEU A 8 4.53 -5.65 -3.57
CA LEU A 8 3.86 -4.37 -3.79
C LEU A 8 2.49 -4.49 -4.47
N GLU A 9 2.15 -5.65 -5.02
CA GLU A 9 0.90 -5.82 -5.77
C GLU A 9 -0.37 -5.57 -4.91
N PRO A 10 -0.45 -6.04 -3.65
CA PRO A 10 -1.58 -5.71 -2.78
C PRO A 10 -1.74 -4.20 -2.57
N LEU A 11 -0.64 -3.46 -2.40
CA LEU A 11 -0.64 -2.00 -2.25
C LEU A 11 -1.16 -1.32 -3.52
N ARG A 12 -0.71 -1.77 -4.70
CA ARG A 12 -1.19 -1.25 -5.99
C ARG A 12 -2.68 -1.49 -6.20
N VAL A 13 -3.20 -2.65 -5.80
CA VAL A 13 -4.62 -2.97 -5.87
C VAL A 13 -5.43 -2.02 -4.98
N LEU A 14 -4.99 -1.80 -3.74
CA LEU A 14 -5.65 -0.87 -2.80
C LEU A 14 -5.64 0.58 -3.32
N VAL A 15 -4.53 1.03 -3.90
CA VAL A 15 -4.45 2.35 -4.56
C VAL A 15 -5.39 2.43 -5.76
N ARG A 16 -5.48 1.38 -6.59
CA ARG A 16 -6.38 1.36 -7.75
C ARG A 16 -7.84 1.43 -7.31
N GLN A 17 -8.23 0.72 -6.26
CA GLN A 17 -9.56 0.79 -5.68
C GLN A 17 -9.87 2.19 -5.15
N ALA A 18 -8.93 2.80 -4.41
CA ALA A 18 -9.06 4.17 -3.94
C ALA A 18 -9.18 5.19 -5.08
N LYS A 19 -8.47 4.99 -6.20
CA LYS A 19 -8.63 5.83 -7.40
C LYS A 19 -10.01 5.70 -8.03
N ALA A 20 -10.59 4.49 -8.02
CA ALA A 20 -11.94 4.25 -8.54
C ALA A 20 -13.03 4.79 -7.58
N MET A 21 -12.77 4.77 -6.28
CA MET A 21 -13.68 5.28 -5.25
C MET A 21 -12.89 6.06 -4.17
N PRO A 22 -12.67 7.37 -4.36
CA PRO A 22 -11.81 8.18 -3.49
C PRO A 22 -12.23 8.22 -2.02
N SER A 23 -13.53 8.05 -1.74
CA SER A 23 -14.05 7.98 -0.37
C SER A 23 -13.49 6.81 0.45
N LEU A 24 -12.93 5.78 -0.19
CA LEU A 24 -12.30 4.65 0.50
C LEU A 24 -11.11 5.07 1.36
N ILE A 25 -10.33 6.09 0.95
CA ILE A 25 -9.13 6.53 1.68
C ILE A 25 -9.49 7.05 3.08
N ALA A 26 -10.69 7.60 3.24
CA ALA A 26 -11.21 8.08 4.51
C ALA A 26 -11.74 6.96 5.41
N THR A 27 -11.81 5.71 4.93
CA THR A 27 -12.31 4.58 5.73
C THR A 27 -11.18 3.94 6.53
N ASP A 28 -11.45 3.64 7.80
CA ASP A 28 -10.51 2.91 8.66
C ASP A 28 -10.18 1.52 8.10
N ALA A 29 -11.15 0.89 7.42
CA ALA A 29 -10.97 -0.40 6.78
C ALA A 29 -9.87 -0.37 5.70
N TRP A 30 -9.90 0.61 4.81
CA TRP A 30 -8.87 0.76 3.77
C TRP A 30 -7.51 1.12 4.38
N ARG A 31 -7.49 2.01 5.37
CA ARG A 31 -6.26 2.40 6.09
C ARG A 31 -5.60 1.20 6.80
N LEU A 32 -6.41 0.35 7.45
CA LEU A 32 -5.94 -0.88 8.08
C LEU A 32 -5.33 -1.84 7.06
N GLN A 33 -6.02 -2.06 5.93
CA GLN A 33 -5.54 -2.95 4.86
C GLN A 33 -4.23 -2.43 4.25
N MET A 34 -4.13 -1.12 3.97
CA MET A 34 -2.92 -0.48 3.47
C MET A 34 -1.76 -0.62 4.47
N THR A 35 -2.03 -0.41 5.76
CA THR A 35 -1.03 -0.53 6.83
C THR A 35 -0.51 -1.97 6.95
N ALA A 36 -1.40 -2.96 6.88
CA ALA A 36 -1.03 -4.37 6.95
C ALA A 36 -0.16 -4.79 5.75
N ALA A 37 -0.53 -4.34 4.54
CA ALA A 37 0.24 -4.62 3.33
C ALA A 37 1.63 -3.95 3.35
N LEU A 38 1.73 -2.73 3.88
CA LEU A 38 3.02 -2.04 4.08
C LEU A 38 3.91 -2.77 5.07
N ALA A 39 3.33 -3.22 6.20
CA ALA A 39 4.06 -3.98 7.21
C ALA A 39 4.61 -5.30 6.66
N ALA A 40 3.80 -6.03 5.86
CA ALA A 40 4.22 -7.25 5.20
C ALA A 40 5.38 -6.99 4.21
N ALA A 41 5.27 -5.98 3.35
CA ALA A 41 6.33 -5.62 2.41
C ALA A 41 7.63 -5.23 3.13
N ARG A 42 7.56 -4.51 4.26
CA ARG A 42 8.74 -4.20 5.08
C ARG A 42 9.35 -5.44 5.74
N ALA A 43 8.52 -6.35 6.25
CA ALA A 43 8.98 -7.60 6.86
C ALA A 43 9.77 -8.46 5.86
N ASP A 44 9.37 -8.43 4.60
CA ASP A 44 10.07 -9.09 3.49
C ASP A 44 11.30 -8.31 2.98
N GLY A 45 11.66 -7.21 3.63
CA GLY A 45 12.85 -6.42 3.31
C GLY A 45 12.73 -5.54 2.07
N VAL A 46 11.52 -5.33 1.55
CA VAL A 46 11.28 -4.44 0.40
C VAL A 46 11.66 -3.02 0.79
N ARG A 47 12.67 -2.48 0.12
CA ARG A 47 13.16 -1.11 0.29
C ARG A 47 13.15 -0.42 -1.06
N SER A 48 11.96 -0.02 -1.49
CA SER A 48 11.75 0.66 -2.77
C SER A 48 11.19 2.06 -2.55
N GLU A 49 11.50 2.97 -3.47
CA GLU A 49 10.89 4.31 -3.50
C GLU A 49 9.36 4.23 -3.64
N GLU A 50 8.86 3.17 -4.30
CA GLU A 50 7.43 2.91 -4.43
C GLU A 50 6.77 2.61 -3.08
N LEU A 51 7.43 1.86 -2.20
CA LEU A 51 6.95 1.60 -0.85
C LEU A 51 6.81 2.90 -0.04
N ALA A 52 7.79 3.79 -0.12
CA ALA A 52 7.75 5.10 0.55
C ALA A 52 6.57 5.97 0.06
N ARG A 53 6.23 5.88 -1.24
CA ARG A 53 5.05 6.58 -1.79
C ARG A 53 3.74 6.05 -1.22
N PHE A 54 3.62 4.74 -1.02
CA PHE A 54 2.43 4.15 -0.38
C PHE A 54 2.32 4.55 1.09
N GLU A 55 3.44 4.64 1.82
CA GLU A 55 3.46 5.11 3.21
C GLU A 55 2.98 6.56 3.34
N PHE A 56 3.36 7.42 2.41
CA PHE A 56 2.92 8.81 2.39
C PHE A 56 1.40 8.93 2.25
N MET A 57 0.74 8.03 1.50
CA MET A 57 -0.72 8.03 1.33
C MET A 57 -1.50 7.75 2.63
N LEU A 58 -0.85 7.26 3.69
CA LEU A 58 -1.48 7.07 5.01
C LEU A 58 -1.36 8.30 5.93
N LEU A 59 -0.48 9.24 5.60
CA LEU A 59 -0.18 10.41 6.45
C LEU A 59 -1.03 11.65 6.10
N ASP A 60 -1.80 11.57 5.02
CA ASP A 60 -2.68 12.62 4.47
C ASP A 60 -4.16 12.20 4.64
#